data_AF-A0A8H9ZS55-F1
#
_entry.id   AF-A0A8H9ZS55-F1
#
_cell.length_a   1.000
_cell.length_b   1.000
_cell.length_c   1.000
_cell.angle_alpha   90.00
_cell.angle_beta   90.00
_cell.angle_gamma   90.00
#
_symmetry.space_group_name_H-M   'P 1'
#
loop_
_entity.id
_entity.type
_entity.pdbx_description
1 polymer ?
#
loop_
_entity_poly.entity_id
_entity_poly.type
_entity_poly.pdbx_seq_one_letter_code
_entity_poly.pdbx_strand_id
1 'polypeptide(L)'
;MKKVNKEISKDISGKGYFSFEVTGQTGKVTHFAPGNTGTVQPVALLRLGVFVPTPLATGKTRSIDKVVTMDVSNELQHMEVASSEGYKEISLSSPRLDMNTDFRVWLGIVRTIHDFNDVSVSGRIKLPFSTFLKNCGFDPTRSNKHMKARIDASMVKLRMVTFQFRNEDSTLTTGLINWARYNIKTNEIEIEGDPRIKELYAIDYKVFLRLKALDSLQRKESAQALYTYLASLPKNPAPISMKRFRDRLRLTSHVSAQNEIIRRSLRELHEIGYLQYHEEKVGRNIKFHILKRSPSLGAKKDPIQAPAQNAPILDDPLLEKLKMMKAAGFTGEEIAAVLVSIDKMKKINGKHHDEEAEDADFSEE
;
A
#
# COMPACT_ATOMS: atom_id res chain seq x y z
N MET A 1 0.83 18.29 44.92
CA MET A 1 0.30 17.51 43.77
C MET A 1 0.19 18.30 42.45
N LYS A 2 -0.10 19.61 42.41
CA LYS A 2 -0.15 20.38 41.14
C LYS A 2 1.21 20.80 40.53
N LYS A 3 2.31 20.81 41.30
CA LYS A 3 3.66 21.15 40.79
C LYS A 3 4.37 19.97 40.11
N VAL A 4 4.27 18.76 40.68
CA VAL A 4 4.88 17.53 40.13
C VAL A 4 4.30 17.16 38.75
N ASN A 5 2.98 17.33 38.56
CA ASN A 5 2.35 17.08 37.26
C ASN A 5 2.71 18.12 36.18
N LYS A 6 3.29 19.27 36.55
CA LYS A 6 3.73 20.30 35.58
C LYS A 6 5.18 20.08 35.12
N GLU A 7 6.01 19.42 35.94
CA GLU A 7 7.37 19.00 35.57
C GLU A 7 7.34 17.76 34.66
N ILE A 8 6.49 16.77 34.95
CA ILE A 8 6.31 15.59 34.08
C ILE A 8 5.73 15.99 32.71
N SER A 9 4.84 17.00 32.66
CA SER A 9 4.30 17.52 31.40
C SER A 9 5.30 18.34 30.58
N LYS A 10 6.35 18.92 31.21
CA LYS A 10 7.42 19.63 30.49
C LYS A 10 8.45 18.67 29.91
N ASP A 11 8.78 17.58 30.63
CA ASP A 11 9.73 16.56 30.16
C ASP A 11 9.21 15.74 28.97
N ILE A 12 7.89 15.63 28.79
CA ILE A 12 7.29 14.95 27.63
C ILE A 12 7.26 15.86 26.39
N SER A 13 7.40 17.19 26.55
CA SER A 13 7.41 18.14 25.42
C SER A 13 8.81 18.41 24.83
N GLY A 14 9.88 17.90 25.46
CA GLY A 14 11.26 18.23 25.12
C GLY A 14 12.13 17.10 24.56
N LYS A 15 11.67 15.85 24.52
CA LYS A 15 12.48 14.72 24.00
C LYS A 15 12.26 14.49 22.52
N GLY A 16 12.80 15.42 21.73
CA GLY A 16 13.22 15.12 20.38
C GLY A 16 14.46 14.23 20.39
N TYR A 17 14.47 13.25 19.49
CA TYR A 17 15.64 12.56 18.95
C TYR A 17 16.41 11.60 19.88
N PHE A 18 16.25 10.29 19.60
CA PHE A 18 17.09 9.20 20.11
C PHE A 18 18.53 9.38 19.59
N SER A 19 19.45 9.94 20.38
CA SER A 19 20.88 9.91 20.07
C SER A 19 21.61 8.92 20.98
N PHE A 20 22.61 8.22 20.44
CA PHE A 20 23.53 7.41 21.22
C PHE A 20 24.98 7.66 20.80
N GLU A 21 25.88 7.40 21.72
CA GLU A 21 27.32 7.62 21.56
C GLU A 21 28.01 6.27 21.41
N VAL A 22 28.92 6.18 20.44
CA VAL A 22 29.81 5.04 20.30
C VAL A 22 31.25 5.56 20.38
N THR A 23 32.04 4.96 21.27
CA THR A 23 33.46 5.27 21.44
C THR A 23 34.28 4.24 20.67
N GLY A 24 35.01 4.69 19.65
CA GLY A 24 35.93 3.83 18.90
C GLY A 24 37.18 3.46 19.70
N GLN A 25 37.92 2.44 19.26
CA GLN A 25 39.15 1.95 19.91
C GLN A 25 40.28 3.01 20.02
N THR A 26 40.15 4.15 19.33
CA THR A 26 41.06 5.30 19.41
C THR A 26 40.61 6.37 20.41
N GLY A 27 39.54 6.14 21.18
CA GLY A 27 39.00 7.08 22.17
C GLY A 27 38.17 8.23 21.59
N LYS A 28 37.96 8.26 20.27
CA LYS A 28 37.09 9.26 19.63
C LYS A 28 35.63 8.88 19.83
N VAL A 29 34.89 9.73 20.54
CA VAL A 29 33.44 9.61 20.73
C VAL A 29 32.74 10.22 19.52
N THR A 30 31.94 9.41 18.83
CA THR A 30 31.08 9.88 17.72
C THR A 30 29.63 9.92 18.20
N HIS A 31 29.02 11.11 18.16
CA HIS A 31 27.61 11.32 18.49
C HIS A 31 26.74 11.02 17.26
N PHE A 32 25.86 10.03 17.37
CA PHE A 32 24.85 9.76 16.35
C PHE A 32 23.52 10.38 16.79
N ALA A 33 23.08 11.44 16.09
CA ALA A 33 21.74 11.99 16.22
C ALA A 33 20.93 11.61 14.96
N PRO A 34 19.65 11.23 15.05
CA PRO A 34 18.82 10.99 13.88
C PRO A 34 18.63 12.31 13.15
N GLY A 35 19.26 12.44 11.98
CA GLY A 35 19.05 13.58 11.10
C GLY A 35 17.60 13.61 10.63
N ASN A 36 17.07 14.82 10.42
CA ASN A 36 15.74 15.03 9.82
C ASN A 36 15.68 14.68 8.32
N THR A 37 16.75 14.09 7.79
CA THR A 37 16.89 13.58 6.42
C THR A 37 16.81 12.05 6.45
N GLY A 38 15.58 11.55 6.46
CA GLY A 38 15.24 10.18 6.06
C GLY A 38 15.72 9.06 6.98
N THR A 39 15.04 8.84 8.11
CA THR A 39 14.93 7.46 8.58
C THR A 39 14.12 6.71 7.52
N VAL A 40 14.78 5.94 6.67
CA VAL A 40 14.08 4.99 5.80
C VAL A 40 13.34 4.07 6.75
N GLN A 41 12.03 4.26 6.88
CA GLN A 41 11.24 3.35 7.69
C GLN A 41 11.39 1.99 7.05
N PRO A 42 11.88 0.99 7.79
CA PRO A 42 12.03 -0.35 7.25
C PRO A 42 10.67 -0.82 6.74
N VAL A 43 10.66 -1.40 5.54
CA VAL A 43 9.43 -1.61 4.79
C VAL A 43 8.66 -2.81 5.35
N ALA A 44 7.40 -2.58 5.66
CA ALA A 44 6.46 -3.61 6.10
C ALA A 44 6.13 -4.61 4.97
N LEU A 45 5.93 -5.89 5.29
CA LEU A 45 5.45 -6.89 4.33
C LEU A 45 4.09 -6.46 3.75
N LEU A 46 3.29 -5.80 4.58
CA LEU A 46 2.01 -5.21 4.20
C LEU A 46 2.12 -4.23 3.01
N ARG A 47 3.31 -3.66 2.74
CA ARG A 47 3.57 -2.74 1.62
C ARG A 47 3.99 -3.43 0.31
N LEU A 48 4.51 -4.65 0.36
CA LEU A 48 5.20 -5.30 -0.77
C LEU A 48 4.29 -5.92 -1.86
N GLY A 49 2.96 -5.85 -1.73
CA GLY A 49 2.02 -6.34 -2.75
C GLY A 49 1.80 -7.85 -2.71
N VAL A 50 2.13 -8.46 -1.57
CA VAL A 50 2.01 -9.90 -1.32
C VAL A 50 0.55 -10.29 -1.03
N PHE A 51 -0.12 -9.47 -0.22
CA PHE A 51 -1.54 -9.61 0.08
C PHE A 51 -2.38 -8.88 -0.97
N VAL A 52 -3.22 -9.64 -1.66
CA VAL A 52 -3.97 -9.19 -2.82
C VAL A 52 -5.44 -9.63 -2.73
N PRO A 53 -6.35 -8.95 -3.43
CA PRO A 53 -7.75 -9.35 -3.45
C PRO A 53 -7.91 -10.73 -4.09
N THR A 54 -8.84 -11.50 -3.56
CA THR A 54 -9.27 -12.76 -4.15
C THR A 54 -9.92 -12.49 -5.51
N PRO A 55 -9.52 -13.16 -6.60
CA PRO A 55 -10.21 -13.02 -7.88
C PRO A 55 -11.68 -13.38 -7.72
N LEU A 56 -12.60 -12.57 -8.26
CA LEU A 56 -13.99 -13.01 -8.43
C LEU A 56 -13.97 -14.28 -9.26
N ALA A 57 -14.60 -15.34 -8.75
CA ALA A 57 -14.55 -16.69 -9.31
C ALA A 57 -15.18 -16.75 -10.72
N THR A 58 -14.39 -16.44 -11.75
CA THR A 58 -14.70 -16.80 -13.12
C THR A 58 -14.23 -18.23 -13.35
N GLY A 59 -15.07 -19.20 -12.95
CA GLY A 59 -15.28 -20.53 -13.55
C GLY A 59 -14.12 -21.44 -13.99
N LYS A 60 -12.86 -21.09 -13.78
CA LYS A 60 -11.71 -21.90 -14.17
C LYS A 60 -10.66 -21.80 -13.08
N THR A 61 -10.47 -22.90 -12.37
CA THR A 61 -9.26 -23.24 -11.61
C THR A 61 -8.04 -23.08 -12.52
N ARG A 62 -7.51 -21.86 -12.63
CA ARG A 62 -6.31 -21.57 -13.43
C ARG A 62 -5.39 -20.63 -12.65
N SER A 63 -4.77 -21.23 -11.65
CA SER A 63 -3.42 -20.99 -11.11
C SER A 63 -3.46 -21.19 -9.60
N ILE A 64 -3.49 -22.46 -9.18
CA ILE A 64 -2.92 -22.80 -7.88
C ILE A 64 -1.47 -22.30 -7.94
N ASP A 65 -1.10 -21.44 -7.00
CA ASP A 65 0.25 -21.34 -6.46
C ASP A 65 1.41 -21.11 -7.44
N LYS A 66 1.29 -20.18 -8.41
CA LYS A 66 2.53 -19.63 -8.99
C LYS A 66 3.19 -18.74 -7.94
N VAL A 67 4.23 -19.26 -7.30
CA VAL A 67 5.13 -18.46 -6.46
C VAL A 67 5.69 -17.35 -7.35
N VAL A 68 5.55 -16.11 -6.89
CA VAL A 68 6.10 -14.95 -7.57
C VAL A 68 7.27 -14.43 -6.75
N THR A 69 8.39 -14.24 -7.43
CA THR A 69 9.58 -13.62 -6.89
C THR A 69 9.57 -12.13 -7.22
N MET A 70 9.86 -11.31 -6.23
CA MET A 70 9.89 -9.85 -6.31
C MET A 70 11.26 -9.39 -5.83
N ASP A 71 11.89 -8.49 -6.56
CA ASP A 71 13.03 -7.74 -6.03
C ASP A 71 12.51 -6.73 -5.00
N VAL A 72 13.04 -6.83 -3.79
CA VAL A 72 12.68 -6.00 -2.63
C VAL A 72 13.93 -5.39 -1.99
N SER A 73 15.04 -5.33 -2.74
CA SER A 73 16.33 -4.81 -2.28
C SER A 73 16.18 -3.38 -1.77
N ASN A 74 15.54 -2.50 -2.55
CA ASN A 74 15.35 -1.10 -2.17
C ASN A 74 14.50 -0.94 -0.91
N GLU A 75 13.51 -1.81 -0.74
CA GLU A 75 12.56 -1.81 0.37
C GLU A 75 13.18 -2.35 1.67
N LEU A 76 13.97 -3.42 1.60
CA LEU A 76 14.45 -4.17 2.76
C LEU A 76 15.94 -3.97 3.08
N GLN A 77 16.71 -3.24 2.26
CA GLN A 77 18.15 -2.99 2.49
C GLN A 77 18.50 -2.39 3.86
N HIS A 78 17.56 -1.66 4.47
CA HIS A 78 17.74 -1.00 5.77
C HIS A 78 17.37 -1.89 6.97
N MET A 79 16.94 -3.13 6.74
CA MET A 79 16.69 -4.07 7.83
C MET A 79 18.00 -4.43 8.52
N GLU A 80 17.93 -4.70 9.83
CA GLU A 80 19.07 -5.12 10.67
C GLU A 80 19.85 -6.26 10.00
N VAL A 81 19.16 -7.32 9.56
CA VAL A 81 19.75 -8.48 8.88
C VAL A 81 20.45 -8.13 7.56
N ALA A 82 19.91 -7.18 6.79
CA ALA A 82 20.48 -6.77 5.51
C ALA A 82 21.73 -5.90 5.73
N SER A 83 21.63 -4.94 6.64
CA SER A 83 22.69 -3.98 6.93
C SER A 83 23.86 -4.58 7.72
N SER A 84 23.62 -5.51 8.65
CA SER A 84 24.67 -6.09 9.50
C SER A 84 25.61 -7.02 8.74
N GLU A 85 25.08 -7.75 7.74
CA GLU A 85 25.82 -8.75 6.97
C GLU A 85 26.18 -8.25 5.54
N GLY A 86 25.84 -6.99 5.22
CA GLY A 86 26.18 -6.36 3.95
C GLY A 86 25.43 -6.94 2.74
N TYR A 87 24.23 -7.48 2.94
CA TYR A 87 23.40 -7.97 1.84
C TYR A 87 22.89 -6.82 0.96
N LYS A 88 23.14 -6.92 -0.34
CA LYS A 88 22.77 -5.90 -1.34
C LYS A 88 21.58 -6.34 -2.20
N GLU A 89 21.49 -7.63 -2.48
CA GLU A 89 20.41 -8.22 -3.28
C GLU A 89 19.41 -8.91 -2.35
N ILE A 90 18.16 -8.46 -2.35
CA ILE A 90 17.11 -9.04 -1.51
C ILE A 90 15.91 -9.36 -2.40
N SER A 91 15.52 -10.64 -2.41
CA SER A 91 14.34 -11.09 -3.11
C SER A 91 13.33 -11.74 -2.18
N LEU A 92 12.06 -11.59 -2.51
CA LEU A 92 10.92 -12.17 -1.81
C LEU A 92 10.18 -13.10 -2.75
N SER A 93 10.10 -14.38 -2.40
CA SER A 93 9.28 -15.35 -3.11
C SER A 93 8.04 -15.66 -2.30
N SER A 94 6.86 -15.48 -2.90
CA SER A 94 5.59 -15.71 -2.20
C SER A 94 4.53 -16.31 -3.11
N PRO A 95 3.68 -17.23 -2.61
CA PRO A 95 2.39 -17.50 -3.24
C PRO A 95 1.51 -16.24 -3.20
N ARG A 96 0.38 -16.30 -3.91
CA ARG A 96 -0.65 -15.26 -3.81
C ARG A 96 -1.32 -15.36 -2.43
N LEU A 97 -1.20 -14.31 -1.61
CA LEU A 97 -1.86 -14.25 -0.31
C LEU A 97 -3.17 -13.46 -0.40
N ASP A 98 -4.26 -14.01 0.10
CA ASP A 98 -5.57 -13.36 0.05
C ASP A 98 -5.81 -12.39 1.22
N MET A 99 -6.56 -11.31 0.95
CA MET A 99 -6.84 -10.27 1.96
C MET A 99 -7.83 -10.72 3.05
N ASN A 100 -8.70 -11.69 2.76
CA ASN A 100 -9.78 -12.06 3.67
C ASN A 100 -9.35 -13.06 4.75
N THR A 101 -8.40 -13.93 4.44
CA THR A 101 -7.87 -14.97 5.32
C THR A 101 -6.40 -14.73 5.59
N ASP A 102 -5.52 -14.79 4.59
CA ASP A 102 -4.07 -14.80 4.83
C ASP A 102 -3.57 -13.53 5.49
N PHE A 103 -4.04 -12.38 5.03
CA PHE A 103 -3.72 -11.11 5.67
C PHE A 103 -4.14 -11.10 7.14
N ARG A 104 -5.34 -11.62 7.47
CA ARG A 104 -5.84 -11.66 8.84
C ARG A 104 -5.07 -12.65 9.72
N VAL A 105 -4.70 -13.80 9.16
CA VAL A 105 -3.85 -14.79 9.83
C VAL A 105 -2.47 -14.21 10.11
N TRP A 106 -1.87 -13.50 9.15
CA TRP A 106 -0.61 -12.79 9.33
C TRP A 106 -0.70 -11.73 10.43
N LEU A 107 -1.76 -10.91 10.45
CA LEU A 107 -2.01 -9.96 11.52
C LEU A 107 -2.12 -10.65 12.89
N GLY A 108 -2.78 -11.81 12.94
CA GLY A 108 -2.85 -12.64 14.13
C GLY A 108 -1.50 -13.18 14.59
N ILE A 109 -0.62 -13.57 13.65
CA ILE A 109 0.74 -14.02 13.93
C ILE A 109 1.57 -12.87 14.51
N VAL A 110 1.65 -11.71 13.84
CA VAL A 110 2.48 -10.59 14.34
C VAL A 110 1.99 -10.07 15.69
N ARG A 111 0.67 -10.07 15.91
CA ARG A 111 0.10 -9.75 17.22
C ARG A 111 0.47 -10.77 18.28
N THR A 112 0.39 -12.06 17.95
CA THR A 112 0.77 -13.14 18.86
C THR A 112 2.27 -13.09 19.18
N ILE A 113 3.14 -12.87 18.19
CA ILE A 113 4.58 -12.69 18.42
C ILE A 113 4.83 -11.49 19.33
N HIS A 114 4.17 -10.36 19.10
CA HIS A 114 4.29 -9.18 19.93
C HIS A 114 3.80 -9.42 21.38
N ASP A 115 2.63 -10.04 21.55
CA ASP A 115 2.03 -10.26 22.87
C ASP A 115 2.85 -11.25 23.72
N PHE A 116 3.58 -12.17 23.09
CA PHE A 116 4.41 -13.19 23.74
C PHE A 116 5.91 -12.84 23.77
N ASN A 117 6.30 -11.64 23.34
CA ASN A 117 7.69 -11.22 23.17
C ASN A 117 8.45 -11.01 24.51
N ASP A 118 7.84 -11.36 25.65
CA ASP A 118 8.45 -11.39 26.99
C ASP A 118 8.71 -12.82 27.49
N VAL A 119 8.40 -13.87 26.70
CA VAL A 119 8.67 -15.26 27.08
C VAL A 119 9.93 -15.76 26.37
N SER A 120 11.02 -15.64 27.11
CA SER A 120 12.34 -16.20 26.88
C SER A 120 12.32 -17.63 26.28
N VAL A 121 13.15 -17.82 25.25
CA VAL A 121 13.96 -19.04 25.04
C VAL A 121 13.17 -20.35 24.90
N SER A 122 12.33 -20.39 23.87
CA SER A 122 11.93 -21.60 23.14
C SER A 122 11.06 -21.12 21.98
N GLY A 123 11.57 -21.15 20.75
CA GLY A 123 11.09 -20.40 19.58
C GLY A 123 9.63 -20.61 19.16
N ARG A 124 8.84 -21.42 19.89
CA ARG A 124 7.45 -21.74 19.56
C ARG A 124 6.49 -21.13 20.58
N ILE A 125 5.67 -20.22 20.11
CA ILE A 125 4.57 -19.63 20.88
C ILE A 125 3.38 -20.57 20.80
N LYS A 126 2.90 -21.06 21.94
CA LYS A 126 1.74 -21.94 22.05
C LYS A 126 0.57 -21.21 22.69
N LEU A 127 -0.60 -21.28 22.07
CA LEU A 127 -1.82 -20.64 22.58
C LEU A 127 -3.10 -21.38 22.16
N PRO A 128 -4.23 -21.19 22.88
CA PRO A 128 -5.52 -21.73 22.45
C PRO A 128 -5.91 -21.22 21.07
N PHE A 129 -6.45 -22.10 20.22
CA PHE A 129 -6.87 -21.74 18.86
C PHE A 129 -7.95 -20.65 18.86
N SER A 130 -8.83 -20.64 19.87
CA SER A 130 -9.84 -19.58 20.04
C SER A 130 -9.21 -18.21 20.29
N THR A 131 -8.15 -18.14 21.09
CA THR A 131 -7.37 -16.90 21.32
C THR A 131 -6.68 -16.45 20.04
N PHE A 132 -6.07 -17.39 19.30
CA PHE A 132 -5.44 -17.08 18.02
C PHE A 132 -6.46 -16.55 16.99
N LEU A 133 -7.66 -17.12 16.92
CA LEU A 133 -8.73 -16.62 16.05
C LEU A 133 -9.11 -15.17 16.40
N LYS A 134 -9.19 -14.82 17.69
CA LYS A 134 -9.41 -13.42 18.12
C LYS A 134 -8.28 -12.50 17.67
N ASN A 135 -7.03 -12.96 17.77
CA ASN A 135 -5.86 -12.18 17.31
C ASN A 135 -5.92 -11.94 15.80
N CYS A 136 -6.40 -12.91 15.02
CA CYS A 136 -6.69 -12.77 13.59
C CYS A 136 -7.95 -11.93 13.30
N GLY A 137 -8.69 -11.49 14.33
CA GLY A 137 -9.98 -10.80 14.22
C GLY A 137 -11.16 -11.69 13.80
N PHE A 138 -11.02 -13.02 13.74
CA PHE A 138 -12.17 -13.91 13.51
C PHE A 138 -13.00 -14.04 14.78
N ASP A 139 -14.30 -14.28 14.60
CA ASP A 139 -15.19 -14.66 15.68
C ASP A 139 -14.95 -16.14 16.07
N PRO A 140 -14.46 -16.44 17.28
CA PRO A 140 -14.18 -17.81 17.70
C PRO A 140 -15.43 -18.69 17.79
N THR A 141 -16.61 -18.10 17.99
CA THR A 141 -17.88 -18.87 18.05
C THR A 141 -18.23 -19.50 16.72
N ARG A 142 -17.73 -18.93 15.62
CA ARG A 142 -17.92 -19.43 14.26
C ARG A 142 -16.87 -20.49 13.86
N SER A 143 -16.06 -20.95 14.81
CA SER A 143 -15.01 -21.96 14.60
C SER A 143 -15.60 -23.32 14.25
N ASN A 144 -15.65 -23.59 12.94
CA ASN A 144 -16.08 -24.87 12.38
C ASN A 144 -14.93 -25.54 11.60
N LYS A 145 -15.17 -26.77 11.13
CA LYS A 145 -14.19 -27.55 10.36
C LYS A 145 -13.67 -26.80 9.13
N HIS A 146 -14.54 -26.08 8.42
CA HIS A 146 -14.16 -25.31 7.24
C HIS A 146 -13.25 -24.12 7.58
N MET A 147 -13.55 -23.38 8.65
CA MET A 147 -12.68 -22.29 9.10
C MET A 147 -11.31 -22.83 9.52
N LYS A 148 -11.27 -23.93 10.26
CA LYS A 148 -10.00 -24.57 10.65
C LYS A 148 -9.16 -24.97 9.44
N ALA A 149 -9.76 -25.63 8.45
CA ALA A 149 -9.07 -25.99 7.20
C ALA A 149 -8.57 -24.76 6.42
N ARG A 150 -9.34 -23.67 6.43
CA ARG A 150 -8.96 -22.41 5.78
C ARG A 150 -7.78 -21.72 6.48
N ILE A 151 -7.73 -21.74 7.82
CA ILE A 151 -6.59 -21.22 8.59
C ILE A 151 -5.36 -22.11 8.39
N ASP A 152 -5.54 -23.43 8.33
CA ASP A 152 -4.46 -24.38 8.06
C ASP A 152 -3.83 -24.15 6.67
N ALA A 153 -4.67 -24.02 5.63
CA ALA A 153 -4.21 -23.66 4.28
C ALA A 153 -3.49 -22.30 4.24
N SER A 154 -3.94 -21.34 5.05
CA SER A 154 -3.28 -20.03 5.20
C SER A 154 -1.89 -20.15 5.82
N MET A 155 -1.72 -20.96 6.86
CA MET A 155 -0.42 -21.24 7.47
C MET A 155 0.55 -21.89 6.49
N VAL A 156 0.08 -22.83 5.66
CA VAL A 156 0.90 -23.42 4.60
C VAL A 156 1.39 -22.34 3.62
N LYS A 157 0.49 -21.47 3.15
CA LYS A 157 0.86 -20.37 2.25
C LYS A 157 1.85 -19.39 2.88
N LEU A 158 1.65 -19.01 4.14
CA LEU A 158 2.55 -18.11 4.86
C LEU A 158 3.95 -18.74 5.07
N ARG A 159 4.02 -20.06 5.30
CA ARG A 159 5.30 -20.79 5.38
C ARG A 159 6.04 -20.82 4.05
N MET A 160 5.33 -20.79 2.92
CA MET A 160 5.93 -20.75 1.58
C MET A 160 6.53 -19.38 1.24
N VAL A 161 6.28 -18.34 2.05
CA VAL A 161 6.89 -17.02 1.86
C VAL A 161 8.33 -17.08 2.32
N THR A 162 9.27 -16.87 1.39
CA THR A 162 10.71 -16.90 1.65
C THR A 162 11.38 -15.61 1.22
N PHE A 163 12.35 -15.18 2.01
CA PHE A 163 13.28 -14.11 1.70
C PHE A 163 14.64 -14.72 1.37
N GLN A 164 15.29 -14.17 0.35
CA GLN A 164 16.68 -14.48 0.03
C GLN A 164 17.47 -13.18 0.07
N PHE A 165 18.47 -13.14 0.93
CA PHE A 165 19.44 -12.05 1.06
C PHE A 165 20.77 -12.53 0.49
N ARG A 166 21.37 -11.77 -0.42
CA ARG A 166 22.63 -12.12 -1.09
C ARG A 166 23.60 -10.95 -1.11
N ASN A 167 24.87 -11.28 -0.90
CA ASN A 167 26.03 -10.42 -1.13
C ASN A 167 27.02 -11.19 -2.04
N GLU A 168 28.24 -10.68 -2.19
CA GLU A 168 29.25 -11.29 -3.07
C GLU A 168 29.73 -12.67 -2.56
N ASP A 169 29.68 -12.91 -1.25
CA ASP A 169 30.32 -14.07 -0.60
C ASP A 169 29.32 -15.10 -0.03
N SER A 170 28.06 -14.71 0.19
CA SER A 170 27.07 -15.51 0.91
C SER A 170 25.64 -15.26 0.44
N THR A 171 24.80 -16.26 0.69
CA THR A 171 23.35 -16.19 0.48
C THR A 171 22.65 -16.75 1.71
N LEU A 172 21.82 -15.91 2.33
CA LEU A 172 20.92 -16.28 3.42
C LEU A 172 19.51 -16.47 2.87
N THR A 173 18.92 -17.64 3.13
CA THR A 173 17.52 -17.93 2.82
C THR A 173 16.75 -18.16 4.11
N THR A 174 15.65 -17.44 4.30
CA THR A 174 14.82 -17.50 5.52
C THR A 174 13.33 -17.43 5.16
N GLY A 175 12.46 -17.98 6.01
CA GLY A 175 11.01 -17.98 5.82
C GLY A 175 10.32 -16.89 6.64
N LEU A 176 9.11 -16.51 6.24
CA LEU A 176 8.26 -15.61 7.02
C LEU A 176 7.81 -16.25 8.35
N ILE A 177 7.58 -17.57 8.33
CA ILE A 177 7.39 -18.40 9.52
C ILE A 177 8.18 -19.70 9.33
N ASN A 178 8.83 -20.18 10.39
CA ASN A 178 9.61 -21.41 10.36
C ASN A 178 8.74 -22.63 10.65
N TRP A 179 7.77 -22.49 11.56
CA TRP A 179 6.94 -23.61 11.99
C TRP A 179 5.54 -23.15 12.41
N ALA A 180 4.53 -23.96 12.09
CA ALA A 180 3.17 -23.81 12.58
C ALA A 180 2.53 -25.18 12.73
N ARG A 181 1.79 -25.40 13.82
CA ARG A 181 1.03 -26.63 14.05
C ARG A 181 -0.27 -26.32 14.74
N TYR A 182 -1.35 -26.89 14.20
CA TYR A 182 -2.63 -26.91 14.87
C TYR A 182 -2.91 -28.31 15.44
N ASN A 183 -3.09 -28.41 16.76
CA ASN A 183 -3.48 -29.65 17.42
C ASN A 183 -5.00 -29.66 17.63
N ILE A 184 -5.71 -30.48 16.85
CA ILE A 184 -7.17 -30.60 16.93
C ILE A 184 -7.63 -31.16 18.29
N LYS A 185 -6.85 -32.09 18.89
CA LYS A 185 -7.22 -32.75 20.14
C LYS A 185 -7.20 -31.79 21.32
N THR A 186 -6.14 -30.98 21.42
CA THR A 186 -6.01 -29.98 22.49
C THR A 186 -6.61 -28.63 22.11
N ASN A 187 -6.98 -28.44 20.84
CA ASN A 187 -7.47 -27.19 20.26
C ASN A 187 -6.50 -26.01 20.49
N GLU A 188 -5.21 -26.29 20.33
CA GLU A 188 -4.12 -25.33 20.48
C GLU A 188 -3.38 -25.15 19.16
N ILE A 189 -2.80 -23.97 18.98
CA ILE A 189 -1.90 -23.68 17.87
C ILE A 189 -0.54 -23.33 18.45
N GLU A 190 0.52 -23.75 17.76
CA GLU A 190 1.88 -23.33 18.07
C GLU A 190 2.56 -22.78 16.81
N ILE A 191 3.25 -21.65 16.95
CA ILE A 191 3.76 -20.80 15.88
C ILE A 191 5.19 -20.40 16.21
N GLU A 192 6.09 -20.47 15.23
CA GLU A 192 7.50 -20.06 15.32
C GLU A 192 7.82 -19.16 14.13
N GLY A 193 8.08 -17.88 14.40
CA GLY A 193 8.65 -16.95 13.44
C GLY A 193 10.16 -17.14 13.32
N ASP A 194 10.75 -16.77 12.18
CA ASP A 194 12.20 -16.70 12.06
C ASP A 194 12.75 -15.46 12.82
N PRO A 195 13.65 -15.63 13.81
CA PRO A 195 14.21 -14.52 14.58
C PRO A 195 15.08 -13.55 13.75
N ARG A 196 15.60 -13.98 12.60
CA ARG A 196 16.44 -13.13 11.72
C ARG A 196 15.66 -11.96 11.14
N ILE A 197 14.35 -12.13 10.96
CA ILE A 197 13.44 -11.07 10.48
C ILE A 197 12.53 -10.54 11.61
N LYS A 198 12.96 -10.65 12.88
CA LYS A 198 12.19 -10.13 14.05
C LYS A 198 11.75 -8.68 13.89
N GLU A 199 12.59 -7.89 13.23
CA GLU A 199 12.33 -6.47 12.95
C GLU A 199 11.08 -6.31 12.08
N LEU A 200 10.93 -7.15 11.05
CA LEU A 200 9.76 -7.17 10.16
C LEU A 200 8.46 -7.39 10.94
N TYR A 201 8.44 -8.35 11.88
CA TYR A 201 7.25 -8.58 12.72
C TYR A 201 6.89 -7.34 13.55
N ALA A 202 7.90 -6.70 14.15
CA ALA A 202 7.69 -5.51 14.97
C ALA A 202 7.20 -4.31 14.14
N ILE A 203 7.73 -4.14 12.93
CA ILE A 203 7.29 -3.11 11.97
C ILE A 203 5.85 -3.36 11.56
N ASP A 204 5.53 -4.57 11.12
CA ASP A 204 4.20 -4.93 10.66
C ASP A 204 3.16 -4.80 11.77
N TYR A 205 3.49 -5.17 13.01
CA TYR A 205 2.64 -4.94 14.17
C TYR A 205 2.37 -3.44 14.41
N LYS A 206 3.41 -2.60 14.34
CA LYS A 206 3.24 -1.13 14.46
C LYS A 206 2.38 -0.55 13.35
N VAL A 207 2.52 -1.04 12.12
CA VAL A 207 1.65 -0.63 11.00
C VAL A 207 0.22 -1.08 11.26
N PHE A 208 0.02 -2.34 11.66
CA PHE A 208 -1.28 -2.91 12.01
C PHE A 208 -2.04 -2.07 13.04
N LEU A 209 -1.39 -1.61 14.12
CA LEU A 209 -2.03 -0.75 15.12
C LEU A 209 -2.57 0.58 14.55
N ARG A 210 -2.03 1.03 13.41
CA ARG A 210 -2.47 2.24 12.72
C ARG A 210 -3.60 1.97 11.72
N LEU A 211 -3.87 0.70 11.40
CA LEU A 211 -4.83 0.28 10.37
C LEU A 211 -6.30 0.29 10.85
N LYS A 212 -6.75 1.40 11.46
CA LYS A 212 -8.10 1.53 12.05
C LYS A 212 -9.24 1.45 11.03
N ALA A 213 -8.97 1.69 9.75
CA ALA A 213 -9.99 1.66 8.70
C ALA A 213 -10.42 0.24 8.29
N LEU A 214 -9.68 -0.80 8.69
CA LEU A 214 -9.96 -2.18 8.25
C LEU A 214 -11.37 -2.64 8.63
N ASP A 215 -11.85 -2.24 9.82
CA ASP A 215 -13.18 -2.60 10.31
C ASP A 215 -14.31 -1.99 9.48
N SER A 216 -14.06 -0.82 8.86
CA SER A 216 -15.01 -0.16 7.96
C SER A 216 -14.95 -0.68 6.51
N LEU A 217 -13.95 -1.52 6.20
CA LEU A 217 -13.70 -2.07 4.87
C LEU A 217 -13.98 -3.58 4.81
N GLN A 218 -14.82 -4.11 5.70
CA GLN A 218 -15.17 -5.52 5.70
C GLN A 218 -15.70 -5.96 4.32
N ARG A 219 -15.18 -7.07 3.81
CA ARG A 219 -15.52 -7.66 2.49
C ARG A 219 -15.12 -6.79 1.27
N LYS A 220 -14.44 -5.67 1.48
CA LYS A 220 -13.92 -4.78 0.42
C LYS A 220 -12.42 -5.03 0.20
N GLU A 221 -12.06 -6.23 -0.23
CA GLU A 221 -10.64 -6.68 -0.28
C GLU A 221 -9.73 -5.76 -1.10
N SER A 222 -10.19 -5.28 -2.26
CA SER A 222 -9.44 -4.32 -3.08
C SER A 222 -9.18 -3.00 -2.36
N ALA A 223 -10.18 -2.46 -1.67
CA ALA A 223 -10.00 -1.27 -0.84
C ALA A 223 -9.08 -1.53 0.36
N GLN A 224 -9.14 -2.70 1.00
CA GLN A 224 -8.21 -3.07 2.06
C GLN A 224 -6.76 -3.18 1.55
N ALA A 225 -6.55 -3.76 0.38
CA ALA A 225 -5.23 -3.88 -0.25
C ALA A 225 -4.66 -2.51 -0.67
N LEU A 226 -5.50 -1.59 -1.17
CA LEU A 226 -5.12 -0.20 -1.43
C LEU A 226 -4.91 0.59 -0.13
N TYR A 227 -5.71 0.35 0.90
CA TYR A 227 -5.58 1.00 2.19
C TYR A 227 -4.24 0.70 2.84
N THR A 228 -3.88 -0.59 2.94
CA THR A 228 -2.60 -1.03 3.51
C THR A 228 -1.41 -0.45 2.76
N TYR A 229 -1.48 -0.46 1.43
CA TYR A 229 -0.48 0.18 0.58
C TYR A 229 -0.38 1.68 0.85
N LEU A 230 -1.49 2.41 0.75
CA LEU A 230 -1.52 3.85 0.98
C LEU A 230 -1.08 4.19 2.39
N ALA A 231 -1.44 3.43 3.42
CA ALA A 231 -1.05 3.68 4.81
C ALA A 231 0.47 3.54 5.02
N SER A 232 1.13 2.74 4.20
CA SER A 232 2.59 2.51 4.25
C SER A 232 3.43 3.56 3.50
N LEU A 233 2.79 4.46 2.73
CA LEU A 233 3.49 5.50 1.99
C LEU A 233 3.88 6.69 2.88
N PRO A 234 4.97 7.43 2.56
CA PRO A 234 5.35 8.65 3.27
C PRO A 234 4.23 9.68 3.24
N LYS A 235 4.18 10.62 4.19
CA LYS A 235 3.07 11.59 4.37
C LYS A 235 2.63 12.27 3.07
N ASN A 236 3.59 12.70 2.24
CA ASN A 236 3.36 13.28 0.93
C ASN A 236 4.03 12.40 -0.14
N PRO A 237 3.33 11.37 -0.64
CA PRO A 237 3.90 10.50 -1.67
C PRO A 237 3.88 11.19 -3.03
N ALA A 238 4.82 10.80 -3.90
CA ALA A 238 4.74 11.15 -5.32
C ALA A 238 3.42 10.64 -5.94
N PRO A 239 2.93 11.27 -7.03
CA PRO A 239 1.70 10.86 -7.69
C PRO A 239 1.73 9.38 -8.08
N ILE A 240 0.64 8.67 -7.80
CA ILE A 240 0.56 7.22 -8.00
C ILE A 240 -0.08 6.96 -9.35
N SER A 241 0.56 6.16 -10.20
CA SER A 241 0.00 5.80 -11.50
C SER A 241 -1.04 4.68 -11.39
N MET A 242 -1.94 4.61 -12.37
CA MET A 242 -2.86 3.47 -12.48
C MET A 242 -2.11 2.13 -12.56
N LYS A 243 -0.98 2.10 -13.29
CA LYS A 243 -0.10 0.91 -13.37
C LYS A 243 0.34 0.47 -11.97
N ARG A 244 0.83 1.39 -11.14
CA ARG A 244 1.29 1.08 -9.78
C ARG A 244 0.19 0.50 -8.89
N PHE A 245 -1.05 0.98 -9.02
CA PHE A 245 -2.19 0.38 -8.32
C PHE A 245 -2.54 -1.00 -8.85
N ARG A 246 -2.48 -1.25 -10.17
CA ARG A 246 -2.66 -2.58 -10.75
C ARG A 246 -1.59 -3.56 -10.24
N ASP A 247 -0.33 -3.15 -10.29
CA ASP A 247 0.81 -3.94 -9.81
C ASP A 247 0.65 -4.28 -8.32
N ARG A 248 0.07 -3.37 -7.54
CA ARG A 248 -0.24 -3.60 -6.13
C ARG A 248 -1.38 -4.61 -5.92
N LEU A 249 -2.45 -4.54 -6.72
CA LEU A 249 -3.62 -5.42 -6.56
C LEU A 249 -3.45 -6.79 -7.24
N ARG A 250 -2.56 -6.90 -8.23
CA ARG A 250 -2.27 -8.13 -9.00
C ARG A 250 -3.55 -8.87 -9.41
N LEU A 251 -4.54 -8.13 -9.89
CA LEU A 251 -5.80 -8.70 -10.35
C LEU A 251 -5.58 -9.48 -11.66
N THR A 252 -6.36 -10.53 -11.87
CA THR A 252 -6.28 -11.38 -13.07
C THR A 252 -7.28 -10.95 -14.15
N SER A 253 -8.15 -9.99 -13.88
CA SER A 253 -9.10 -9.45 -14.84
C SER A 253 -8.41 -8.61 -15.92
N HIS A 254 -9.12 -8.31 -17.00
CA HIS A 254 -8.61 -7.40 -18.03
C HIS A 254 -8.42 -5.98 -17.48
N VAL A 255 -7.51 -5.22 -18.11
CA VAL A 255 -7.05 -3.89 -17.66
C VAL A 255 -8.20 -2.91 -17.37
N SER A 256 -9.23 -2.85 -18.23
CA SER A 256 -10.36 -1.93 -18.04
C SER A 256 -11.11 -2.21 -16.72
N ALA A 257 -11.49 -3.47 -16.48
CA ALA A 257 -12.10 -3.89 -15.21
C ALA A 257 -11.18 -3.63 -14.00
N GLN A 258 -9.86 -3.84 -14.13
CA GLN A 258 -8.93 -3.50 -13.04
C GLN A 258 -8.97 -2.01 -12.70
N ASN A 259 -8.94 -1.14 -13.72
CA ASN A 259 -9.01 0.31 -13.53
C ASN A 259 -10.33 0.73 -12.86
N GLU A 260 -11.44 0.09 -13.22
CA GLU A 260 -12.73 0.33 -12.58
C GLU A 260 -12.73 -0.10 -11.11
N ILE A 261 -12.20 -1.29 -10.81
CA ILE A 261 -12.05 -1.79 -9.43
C ILE A 261 -11.17 -0.84 -8.61
N ILE A 262 -10.07 -0.33 -9.17
CA ILE A 262 -9.18 0.62 -8.50
C ILE A 262 -9.94 1.91 -8.16
N ARG A 263 -10.62 2.53 -9.13
CA ARG A 263 -11.41 3.75 -8.89
C ARG A 263 -12.51 3.53 -7.85
N ARG A 264 -13.22 2.41 -7.93
CA ARG A 264 -14.24 2.02 -6.95
C ARG A 264 -13.64 1.90 -5.55
N SER A 265 -12.51 1.22 -5.44
CA SER A 265 -11.80 1.03 -4.16
C SER A 265 -11.29 2.35 -3.57
N LEU A 266 -10.77 3.26 -4.40
CA LEU A 266 -10.36 4.60 -3.97
C LEU A 266 -11.56 5.44 -3.49
N ARG A 267 -12.71 5.32 -4.15
CA ARG A 267 -13.96 5.95 -3.72
C ARG A 267 -14.44 5.40 -2.39
N GLU A 268 -14.39 4.08 -2.18
CA GLU A 268 -14.73 3.47 -0.88
C GLU A 268 -13.84 4.02 0.24
N LEU A 269 -12.54 4.21 -0.01
CA LEU A 269 -11.61 4.83 0.93
C LEU A 269 -11.92 6.31 1.20
N HIS A 270 -12.45 7.02 0.20
CA HIS A 270 -12.92 8.38 0.36
C HIS A 270 -14.22 8.45 1.19
N GLU A 271 -15.18 7.57 0.90
CA GLU A 271 -16.49 7.53 1.57
C GLU A 271 -16.37 7.24 3.08
N ILE A 272 -15.46 6.36 3.49
CA ILE A 272 -15.17 6.11 4.91
C ILE A 272 -14.38 7.25 5.56
N GLY A 273 -14.02 8.30 4.83
CA GLY A 273 -13.28 9.44 5.33
C GLY A 273 -11.80 9.14 5.58
N TYR A 274 -11.22 8.11 4.94
CA TYR A 274 -9.79 7.86 5.02
C TYR A 274 -9.00 8.71 4.02
N LEU A 275 -9.45 8.79 2.76
CA LEU A 275 -8.65 9.34 1.66
C LEU A 275 -9.29 10.57 1.00
N GLN A 276 -8.51 11.62 0.78
CA GLN A 276 -8.80 12.66 -0.20
C GLN A 276 -7.75 12.61 -1.29
N TYR A 277 -8.18 12.58 -2.55
CA TYR A 277 -7.31 12.47 -3.69
C TYR A 277 -7.87 13.23 -4.90
N HIS A 278 -6.99 13.54 -5.84
CA HIS A 278 -7.35 14.10 -7.14
C HIS A 278 -6.83 13.17 -8.26
N GLU A 279 -7.68 12.92 -9.27
CA GLU A 279 -7.33 12.16 -10.47
C GLU A 279 -7.00 13.14 -11.60
N GLU A 280 -5.75 13.10 -12.07
CA GLU A 280 -5.25 13.94 -13.15
C GLU A 280 -4.89 13.07 -14.37
N LYS A 281 -5.34 13.49 -15.55
CA LYS A 281 -4.93 12.90 -16.82
C LYS A 281 -3.75 13.68 -17.40
N VAL A 282 -2.58 13.05 -17.43
CA VAL A 282 -1.36 13.62 -18.02
C VAL A 282 -1.06 12.86 -19.30
N GLY A 283 -1.46 13.45 -20.44
CA GLY A 283 -1.38 12.81 -21.76
C GLY A 283 -2.23 11.53 -21.83
N ARG A 284 -1.60 10.39 -22.12
CA ARG A 284 -2.25 9.06 -22.13
C ARG A 284 -2.30 8.39 -20.74
N ASN A 285 -1.63 8.97 -19.74
CA ASN A 285 -1.47 8.37 -18.42
C ASN A 285 -2.38 9.04 -17.38
N ILE A 286 -2.80 8.25 -16.38
CA ILE A 286 -3.61 8.73 -15.26
C ILE A 286 -2.75 8.67 -13.99
N LYS A 287 -2.69 9.80 -13.29
CA LYS A 287 -1.98 9.96 -12.02
C LYS A 287 -2.97 10.34 -10.93
N PHE A 288 -2.75 9.79 -9.73
CA PHE A 288 -3.54 10.07 -8.54
C PHE A 288 -2.69 10.82 -7.53
N HIS A 289 -3.10 12.04 -7.21
CA HIS A 289 -2.48 12.90 -6.21
C HIS A 289 -3.15 12.67 -4.86
N ILE A 290 -2.39 12.23 -3.87
CA ILE A 290 -2.89 11.98 -2.52
C ILE A 290 -2.84 13.29 -1.73
N LEU A 291 -4.00 13.93 -1.56
CA LEU A 291 -4.11 15.23 -0.87
C LEU A 291 -4.05 15.05 0.65
N LYS A 292 -4.80 14.07 1.17
CA LYS A 292 -4.89 13.81 2.61
C LYS A 292 -5.20 12.35 2.91
N ARG A 293 -4.57 11.80 3.94
CA ARG A 293 -4.93 10.53 4.58
C ARG A 293 -5.27 10.77 6.04
N SER A 294 -6.40 10.23 6.49
CA SER A 294 -6.91 10.43 7.85
C SER A 294 -7.03 9.07 8.56
N PRO A 295 -5.99 8.64 9.32
CA PRO A 295 -5.98 7.34 9.99
C PRO A 295 -7.12 7.11 10.99
N SER A 296 -7.72 8.17 11.52
CA SER A 296 -8.83 8.12 12.48
C SER A 296 -10.22 8.20 11.85
N LEU A 297 -10.36 8.04 10.52
CA LEU A 297 -11.64 8.10 9.78
C LEU A 297 -12.39 9.42 10.03
N GLY A 298 -11.91 10.51 9.41
CA GLY A 298 -12.42 11.85 9.67
C GLY A 298 -12.00 12.90 8.64
N ALA A 299 -11.55 12.49 7.44
CA ALA A 299 -11.44 13.43 6.34
C ALA A 299 -12.85 14.00 6.10
N LYS A 300 -12.99 15.34 6.08
CA LYS A 300 -14.24 15.97 5.65
C LYS A 300 -14.61 15.40 4.28
N LYS A 301 -15.88 15.06 4.09
CA LYS A 301 -16.44 14.55 2.83
C LYS A 301 -16.50 15.69 1.82
N ASP A 302 -15.35 16.23 1.46
CA ASP A 302 -15.23 17.18 0.36
C ASP A 302 -15.39 16.38 -0.93
N PRO A 303 -16.13 16.86 -1.94
CA PRO A 303 -16.33 16.11 -3.18
C PRO A 303 -14.99 15.67 -3.78
N ILE A 304 -14.92 14.42 -4.27
CA ILE A 304 -13.78 13.98 -5.08
C ILE A 304 -13.64 14.98 -6.23
N GLN A 305 -12.49 15.65 -6.32
CA GLN A 305 -12.19 16.54 -7.43
C GLN A 305 -12.07 15.69 -8.68
N ALA A 306 -13.20 15.56 -9.39
CA ALA A 306 -13.30 14.87 -10.66
C ALA A 306 -12.31 15.49 -11.67
N PRO A 307 -11.87 14.73 -12.69
CA PRO A 307 -11.15 15.33 -13.80
C PRO A 307 -11.97 16.50 -14.32
N ALA A 308 -11.32 17.64 -14.57
CA ALA A 308 -11.92 18.68 -15.37
C ALA A 308 -12.43 18.03 -16.65
N GLN A 309 -13.75 17.85 -16.78
CA GLN A 309 -14.36 17.47 -18.04
C GLN A 309 -13.99 18.58 -19.00
N ASN A 310 -13.12 18.26 -19.97
CA ASN A 310 -12.70 19.12 -21.07
C ASN A 310 -12.97 20.60 -20.79
N ALA A 311 -12.20 21.22 -19.89
CA ALA A 311 -11.98 22.64 -20.08
C ALA A 311 -11.43 22.73 -21.51
N PRO A 312 -12.11 23.43 -22.44
CA PRO A 312 -11.52 23.63 -23.75
C PRO A 312 -10.12 24.17 -23.48
N ILE A 313 -9.11 23.49 -24.03
CA ILE A 313 -7.77 24.04 -24.09
C ILE A 313 -7.98 25.40 -24.73
N LEU A 314 -7.89 26.46 -23.92
CA LEU A 314 -8.04 27.80 -24.43
C LEU A 314 -6.73 28.02 -25.15
N ASP A 315 -6.71 27.69 -26.44
CA ASP A 315 -5.54 27.85 -27.28
C ASP A 315 -5.01 29.28 -27.06
N ASP A 316 -3.78 29.43 -26.56
CA ASP A 316 -3.08 30.71 -26.39
C ASP A 316 -3.31 31.71 -27.55
N PRO A 317 -3.35 31.29 -28.85
CA PRO A 317 -3.66 32.21 -29.95
C PRO A 317 -5.09 32.77 -29.97
N LEU A 318 -6.08 32.08 -29.40
CA LEU A 318 -7.46 32.57 -29.32
C LEU A 318 -7.61 33.67 -28.26
N LEU A 319 -6.91 33.51 -27.14
CA LEU A 319 -6.88 34.50 -26.07
C LEU A 319 -6.19 35.80 -26.54
N GLU A 320 -5.15 35.66 -27.36
CA GLU A 320 -4.46 36.79 -27.98
C GLU A 320 -5.35 37.52 -29.00
N LYS A 321 -6.07 36.78 -29.86
CA LYS A 321 -7.08 37.37 -30.77
C LYS A 321 -8.21 38.07 -30.03
N LEU A 322 -8.68 37.52 -28.90
CA LEU A 322 -9.72 38.13 -28.08
C LEU A 322 -9.23 39.44 -27.44
N LYS A 323 -7.96 39.49 -27.01
CA LYS A 323 -7.33 40.73 -26.53
C LYS A 323 -7.19 41.78 -27.63
N MET A 324 -6.80 41.38 -28.85
CA MET A 324 -6.72 42.30 -30.00
C MET A 324 -8.08 42.86 -30.40
N MET A 325 -9.14 42.04 -30.44
CA MET A 325 -10.50 42.52 -30.76
C MET A 325 -11.02 43.48 -29.70
N LYS A 326 -10.75 43.22 -28.41
CA LYS A 326 -11.13 44.14 -27.33
C LYS A 326 -10.34 45.44 -27.38
N ALA A 327 -9.06 45.40 -27.76
CA ALA A 327 -8.23 46.58 -27.97
C ALA A 327 -8.66 47.40 -29.20
N ALA A 328 -9.23 46.75 -30.21
CA ALA A 328 -9.79 47.39 -31.41
C ALA A 328 -11.22 47.96 -31.21
N GLY A 329 -11.76 47.92 -29.99
CA GLY A 329 -13.03 48.56 -29.64
C GLY A 329 -14.29 47.71 -29.85
N PHE A 330 -14.15 46.41 -30.16
CA PHE A 330 -15.30 45.52 -30.27
C PHE A 330 -15.95 45.27 -28.91
N THR A 331 -17.28 45.35 -28.88
CA THR A 331 -18.08 45.04 -27.68
C THR A 331 -18.14 43.54 -27.44
N GLY A 332 -18.40 43.13 -26.19
CA GLY A 332 -18.45 41.71 -25.82
C GLY A 332 -19.51 40.90 -26.59
N GLU A 333 -20.60 41.55 -27.01
CA GLU A 333 -21.70 40.94 -27.76
C GLU A 333 -21.31 40.68 -29.23
N GLU A 334 -20.56 41.59 -29.85
CA GLU A 334 -20.06 41.43 -31.23
C GLU A 334 -19.05 40.29 -31.33
N ILE A 335 -18.14 40.18 -30.35
CA ILE A 335 -17.16 39.09 -30.29
C ILE A 335 -17.87 37.73 -30.14
N ALA A 336 -18.93 37.66 -29.32
CA ALA A 336 -19.72 36.44 -29.16
C ALA A 336 -20.43 36.03 -30.45
N ALA A 337 -21.00 36.99 -31.20
CA ALA A 337 -21.67 36.72 -32.47
C ALA A 337 -20.71 36.19 -33.54
N VAL A 338 -19.48 36.71 -33.59
CA VAL A 338 -18.43 36.25 -34.51
C VAL A 338 -17.99 34.82 -34.17
N LEU A 339 -17.78 34.50 -32.89
CA LEU A 339 -17.40 33.16 -32.46
C LEU A 339 -18.47 32.10 -32.77
N VAL A 340 -19.75 32.44 -32.58
CA VAL A 340 -20.87 31.55 -32.96
C VAL A 340 -20.91 31.31 -34.47
N SER A 341 -20.55 32.31 -35.27
CA SER A 341 -20.53 32.21 -36.73
C SER A 341 -19.37 31.34 -37.22
N ILE A 342 -18.20 31.45 -36.59
CA ILE A 342 -17.01 30.62 -36.88
C ILE A 342 -17.27 29.15 -36.51
N ASP A 343 -17.91 28.86 -35.37
CA ASP A 343 -18.23 27.49 -34.96
C ASP A 343 -19.26 26.83 -35.90
N LYS A 344 -20.22 27.61 -36.39
CA LYS A 344 -21.15 27.16 -37.44
C LYS A 344 -20.43 26.82 -38.75
N MET A 345 -19.45 27.63 -39.18
CA MET A 345 -18.68 27.34 -40.40
C MET A 345 -17.79 26.09 -40.26
N LYS A 346 -17.15 25.89 -39.10
CA LYS A 346 -16.33 24.68 -38.86
C LYS A 346 -17.16 23.39 -38.86
N LYS A 347 -18.37 23.42 -38.32
CA LYS A 347 -19.31 22.27 -38.35
C LYS A 347 -19.81 21.93 -39.75
N ILE A 348 -19.87 22.91 -40.65
CA ILE A 348 -20.27 22.69 -42.05
C ILE A 348 -19.11 22.02 -42.84
N ASN A 349 -17.86 22.40 -42.58
CA ASN A 349 -16.69 21.84 -43.28
C ASN A 349 -16.18 20.50 -42.72
N GLY A 350 -16.61 20.07 -41.53
CA GLY A 350 -16.10 18.87 -40.85
C GLY A 350 -16.77 17.54 -41.23
N LYS A 351 -17.58 17.47 -42.31
CA LYS A 351 -18.38 16.28 -42.65
C LYS A 351 -17.81 15.36 -43.74
N HIS A 352 -16.55 15.55 -44.14
CA HIS A 352 -15.87 14.65 -45.08
C HIS A 352 -14.49 14.26 -44.53
N HIS A 353 -14.43 13.15 -43.80
CA HIS A 353 -13.34 12.16 -43.71
C HIS A 353 -13.46 11.38 -42.40
N ASP A 354 -14.31 10.36 -42.40
CA ASP A 354 -14.21 9.23 -41.47
C ASP A 354 -14.22 7.97 -42.34
N GLU A 355 -13.05 7.54 -42.80
CA GLU A 355 -12.81 6.17 -43.28
C GLU A 355 -11.29 5.90 -43.23
N GLU A 356 -10.95 4.85 -42.47
CA GLU A 356 -9.72 4.04 -42.52
C GLU A 356 -8.36 4.63 -42.08
N ALA A 357 -7.83 4.08 -40.98
CA ALA A 357 -6.43 3.58 -40.95
C ALA A 357 -6.20 2.67 -39.73
N GLU A 358 -5.76 1.46 -40.05
CA GLU A 358 -5.37 0.34 -39.18
C GLU A 358 -4.09 0.60 -38.37
N ASP A 359 -3.91 -0.31 -37.41
CA ASP A 359 -2.75 -0.65 -36.57
C ASP A 359 -1.35 -0.24 -37.05
N ALA A 360 -0.53 0.21 -36.08
CA ALA A 360 0.90 -0.13 -36.05
C ALA A 360 1.45 -0.08 -34.61
N ASP A 361 1.89 -1.25 -34.15
CA ASP A 361 2.81 -1.49 -33.05
C ASP A 361 4.06 -0.61 -33.15
N PHE A 362 4.54 -0.11 -32.01
CA PHE A 362 5.95 0.26 -31.86
C PHE A 362 6.42 -0.10 -30.44
N SER A 363 7.18 -1.18 -30.38
CA SER A 363 8.21 -1.46 -29.39
C SER A 363 9.47 -0.66 -29.71
N GLU A 364 10.13 -0.12 -28.70
CA GLU A 364 11.57 0.23 -28.67
C GLU A 364 11.91 0.42 -27.18
N GLU A 365 12.65 -0.52 -26.60
CA GLU A 365 14.13 -0.57 -26.43
C GLU A 365 14.58 -0.02 -25.07
#